data_AF-A0A1Y3U4P6-F1
#
_entry.id   AF-A0A1Y3U4P6-F1
#
_cell.length_a   1.000
_cell.length_b   1.000
_cell.length_c   1.000
_cell.angle_alpha   90.00
_cell.angle_beta   90.00
_cell.angle_gamma   90.00
#
_symmetry.space_group_name_H-M   'P 1'
#
loop_
_entity.id
_entity.type
_entity.pdbx_description
1 polymer ?
#
loop_
_entity_poly.entity_id
_entity_poly.type
_entity_poly.pdbx_seq_one_letter_code
_entity_poly.pdbx_strand_id
1 'polypeptide(L)'
;MRKTNTTFEIREYTTNVDEPIVISRSLLEEAGINPYADINIHLQNGSILIQPKSILGRLPEELLLFYEEMGFSRQTVEIVLNKYAEEAGGFDELQRKLQEEVEQE
;
A
#
# COMPACT_ATOMS: atom_id res chain seq x y z
N MET A 1 -20.52 23.36 -30.94
CA MET A 1 -19.52 22.98 -29.92
C MET A 1 -20.24 22.72 -28.61
N ARG A 2 -20.35 21.46 -28.16
CA ARG A 2 -20.96 21.13 -26.86
C ARG A 2 -19.91 21.32 -25.77
N LYS A 3 -20.14 22.26 -24.85
CA LYS A 3 -19.35 22.38 -23.62
C LYS A 3 -19.81 21.26 -22.69
N THR A 4 -18.98 20.25 -22.48
CA THR A 4 -19.19 19.25 -21.42
C THR A 4 -18.74 19.90 -20.12
N ASN A 5 -19.70 20.37 -19.33
CA ASN A 5 -19.46 20.70 -17.93
C ASN A 5 -19.26 19.36 -17.20
N THR A 6 -18.01 18.91 -17.09
CA THR A 6 -17.66 17.82 -16.20
C THR A 6 -17.65 18.37 -14.78
N THR A 7 -18.81 18.35 -14.14
CA THR A 7 -18.91 18.57 -12.70
C THR A 7 -18.24 17.37 -12.04
N PHE A 8 -17.02 17.55 -11.51
CA PHE A 8 -16.48 16.58 -10.57
C PHE A 8 -17.41 16.60 -9.36
N GLU A 9 -18.14 15.51 -9.13
CA GLU A 9 -18.87 15.33 -7.87
C GLU A 9 -17.82 15.22 -6.76
N ILE A 10 -17.52 16.35 -6.12
CA ILE A 10 -16.73 16.36 -4.88
C ILE A 10 -17.61 15.69 -3.84
N ARG A 11 -17.31 14.42 -3.52
CA ARG A 11 -17.93 13.73 -2.38
C ARG A 11 -17.26 14.22 -1.11
N GLU A 12 -17.86 15.21 -0.48
CA GLU A 12 -17.43 15.71 0.82
C GLU A 12 -17.96 14.77 1.91
N TYR A 13 -17.06 14.06 2.58
CA TYR A 13 -17.37 13.30 3.79
C TYR A 13 -16.97 14.15 4.98
N THR A 14 -17.90 14.95 5.50
CA THR A 14 -17.66 15.79 6.68
C THR A 14 -18.08 15.06 7.95
N THR A 15 -17.09 14.58 8.72
CA THR A 15 -17.16 14.76 10.18
C THR A 15 -16.86 16.23 10.46
N ASN A 16 -17.28 16.79 11.60
CA ASN A 16 -17.09 18.21 11.94
C ASN A 16 -15.75 18.76 11.42
N VAL A 17 -15.76 19.91 10.74
CA VAL A 17 -14.61 20.49 10.00
C VAL A 17 -13.36 20.68 10.89
N ASP A 18 -13.53 20.65 12.21
CA ASP A 18 -12.49 20.79 13.23
C ASP A 18 -12.06 19.47 13.90
N GLU A 19 -12.66 18.32 13.56
CA GLU A 19 -12.31 17.02 14.11
C GLU A 19 -11.31 16.28 13.20
N PRO A 20 -10.15 15.85 13.73
CA PRO A 20 -9.19 15.10 12.93
C PRO A 20 -9.76 13.73 12.53
N ILE A 21 -9.42 13.26 11.34
CA ILE A 21 -9.63 11.86 10.96
C ILE A 21 -8.75 11.01 11.87
N VAL A 22 -9.38 10.21 12.74
CA VAL A 22 -8.68 9.31 13.66
C VAL A 22 -8.50 7.95 12.99
N ILE A 23 -7.26 7.62 12.65
CA ILE A 23 -6.88 6.26 12.28
C ILE A 23 -6.57 5.50 13.57
N SER A 24 -7.50 4.66 14.02
CA SER A 24 -7.34 3.89 15.25
C SER A 24 -6.34 2.74 15.05
N ARG A 25 -5.71 2.29 16.14
CA ARG A 25 -4.82 1.12 16.10
C ARG A 25 -5.56 -0.13 15.66
N SER A 26 -6.77 -0.33 16.18
CA SER A 26 -7.62 -1.47 15.81
C SER A 26 -7.95 -1.48 14.31
N LEU A 27 -8.19 -0.32 13.70
CA LEU A 27 -8.41 -0.23 12.26
C LEU A 27 -7.17 -0.67 11.45
N LEU A 28 -5.97 -0.28 11.91
CA LEU A 28 -4.72 -0.71 11.26
C LEU A 28 -4.49 -2.22 11.44
N GLU A 29 -4.69 -2.73 12.65
CA GLU A 29 -4.55 -4.16 12.96
C GLU A 29 -5.53 -5.02 12.15
N GLU A 30 -6.80 -4.61 12.05
CA GLU A 30 -7.81 -5.27 11.22
C GLU A 30 -7.43 -5.26 9.72
N ALA A 31 -6.74 -4.20 9.26
CA ALA A 31 -6.22 -4.10 7.90
C ALA A 31 -4.89 -4.84 7.70
N GLY A 32 -4.35 -5.51 8.72
CA GLY A 32 -3.05 -6.19 8.66
C GLY A 32 -1.85 -5.24 8.65
N ILE A 33 -2.04 -3.98 9.04
CA ILE A 33 -0.98 -2.96 9.12
C ILE A 33 -0.49 -2.87 10.57
N ASN A 34 0.82 -2.98 10.77
CA ASN A 34 1.42 -2.76 12.09
C ASN A 34 1.14 -1.30 12.56
N PRO A 35 0.44 -1.10 13.69
CA PRO A 35 0.05 0.23 14.16
C PRO A 35 1.21 1.12 14.62
N TYR A 36 2.42 0.56 14.73
CA TYR A 36 3.65 1.27 15.09
C TYR A 36 4.57 1.53 13.89
N ALA A 37 4.20 1.07 12.69
CA ALA A 37 4.99 1.32 11.49
C ALA A 37 4.75 2.74 10.96
N ASP A 38 5.75 3.29 10.28
CA ASP A 38 5.55 4.46 9.43
C ASP A 38 4.52 4.10 8.33
N ILE A 39 3.55 4.97 8.12
CA ILE A 39 2.53 4.83 7.09
C ILE A 39 2.62 5.97 6.08
N ASN A 40 2.22 5.68 4.84
CA ASN A 40 1.90 6.68 3.85
C ASN A 40 0.38 6.76 3.68
N ILE A 41 -0.13 7.98 3.49
CA ILE A 41 -1.54 8.25 3.21
C ILE A 41 -1.62 8.96 1.87
N HIS A 42 -2.34 8.37 0.92
CA HIS A 42 -2.50 8.91 -0.43
C HIS A 42 -3.97 9.12 -0.76
N LEU A 43 -4.27 10.17 -1.51
CA LEU A 43 -5.57 10.35 -2.15
C LEU A 43 -5.44 9.91 -3.61
N GLN A 44 -6.15 8.84 -3.99
CA GLN A 44 -6.11 8.28 -5.33
C GLN A 44 -7.50 7.82 -5.75
N ASN A 45 -7.94 8.21 -6.95
CA ASN A 45 -9.23 7.81 -7.53
C ASN A 45 -10.43 8.05 -6.59
N GLY A 46 -10.43 9.15 -5.84
CA GLY A 46 -11.48 9.49 -4.87
C GLY A 46 -11.47 8.63 -3.60
N SER A 47 -10.41 7.85 -3.37
CA SER A 47 -10.22 6.99 -2.20
C SER A 47 -8.98 7.41 -1.40
N ILE A 48 -9.02 7.22 -0.07
CA ILE A 48 -7.85 7.35 0.79
C ILE A 48 -7.20 5.97 0.90
N LEU A 49 -5.96 5.86 0.46
CA LEU A 49 -5.14 4.67 0.63
C LEU A 49 -4.19 4.88 1.80
N ILE A 50 -4.31 4.04 2.82
CA ILE A 50 -3.38 3.98 3.95
C ILE A 50 -2.57 2.71 3.77
N GLN A 51 -1.25 2.85 3.75
CA GLN A 51 -0.36 1.72 3.53
C GLN A 51 0.94 1.87 4.32
N PRO A 52 1.59 0.76 4.71
CA PRO A 52 2.94 0.79 5.26
C PRO A 52 3.89 1.54 4.31
N LYS A 53 4.73 2.39 4.89
CA LYS A 53 5.75 3.14 4.15
C LYS A 53 6.84 2.21 3.61
N SER A 54 7.27 1.25 4.43
CA SER A 54 8.18 0.18 4.00
C SER A 54 7.40 -0.85 3.19
N ILE A 55 8.00 -1.29 2.08
CA ILE A 55 7.50 -2.41 1.26
C ILE A 55 7.44 -3.71 2.06
N LEU A 56 8.32 -3.89 3.06
CA LEU A 56 8.31 -5.07 3.92
C LEU A 56 7.06 -5.13 4.79
N GLY A 57 6.52 -3.98 5.19
CA GLY A 57 5.29 -3.92 5.98
C GLY A 57 4.05 -4.39 5.22
N ARG A 58 4.16 -4.61 3.90
CA ARG A 58 3.09 -5.14 3.04
C ARG A 58 3.18 -6.65 2.87
N LEU A 59 4.23 -7.28 3.39
CA LEU A 59 4.41 -8.72 3.32
C LEU A 59 3.83 -9.41 4.55
N PRO A 60 3.34 -10.66 4.41
CA PRO A 60 3.02 -11.50 5.57
C PRO A 60 4.24 -11.69 6.48
N GLU A 61 4.04 -11.71 7.79
CA GLU A 61 5.13 -11.90 8.76
C GLU A 61 5.84 -13.24 8.55
N GLU A 62 5.11 -14.29 8.15
CA GLU A 62 5.68 -15.61 7.86
C GLU A 62 6.72 -15.56 6.73
N LEU A 63 6.49 -14.71 5.73
CA LEU A 63 7.43 -14.54 4.62
C LEU A 63 8.69 -13.76 5.06
N LEU A 64 8.54 -12.78 5.95
CA LEU A 64 9.67 -12.06 6.53
C LEU A 64 10.54 -12.99 7.38
N LEU A 65 9.92 -13.82 8.21
CA LEU A 65 10.62 -14.84 9.02
C LEU A 65 11.34 -15.84 8.12
N PHE A 66 10.70 -16.29 7.03
CA PHE A 66 11.32 -17.18 6.06
C PHE A 66 12.62 -16.60 5.48
N TYR A 67 12.63 -15.31 5.10
CA TYR A 67 13.86 -14.67 4.62
C TYR A 67 14.97 -14.61 5.68
N GLU A 68 14.60 -14.34 6.94
CA GLU A 68 15.55 -14.33 8.05
C GLU A 68 16.15 -15.72 8.28
N GLU A 69 15.34 -16.78 8.23
CA GLU A 69 15.78 -18.17 8.36
C GLU A 69 16.73 -18.58 7.23
N MET A 70 16.52 -18.05 6.01
CA MET A 70 17.45 -18.23 4.90
C MET A 70 18.75 -17.41 5.02
N GLY A 71 18.88 -16.58 6.07
CA GLY A 71 20.06 -15.75 6.32
C GLY A 71 20.04 -14.40 5.60
N PHE A 72 18.90 -13.97 5.07
CA PHE A 72 18.76 -12.64 4.47
C PHE A 72 18.33 -11.63 5.53
N SER A 73 19.05 -10.51 5.59
CA SER A 73 18.62 -9.38 6.42
C SER A 73 17.39 -8.70 5.83
N ARG A 74 16.52 -8.16 6.69
CA ARG A 74 15.37 -7.34 6.24
C ARG A 74 15.79 -6.22 5.28
N GLN A 75 16.92 -5.57 5.55
CA GLN A 75 17.46 -4.50 4.69
C GLN A 75 17.80 -5.01 3.28
N THR A 76 18.40 -6.20 3.17
CA THR A 76 18.71 -6.83 1.89
C THR A 76 17.43 -7.12 1.11
N VAL A 77 16.44 -7.72 1.78
CA VAL A 77 15.13 -8.03 1.17
C VAL A 77 14.45 -6.75 0.68
N GLU A 78 14.44 -5.70 1.51
CA GLU A 78 13.84 -4.41 1.18
C GLU A 78 14.49 -3.76 -0.04
N ILE A 79 15.83 -3.78 -0.12
CA ILE A 79 16.57 -3.24 -1.29
C ILE A 79 16.17 -3.99 -2.56
N VAL A 80 16.16 -5.32 -2.50
CA VAL A 80 15.81 -6.16 -3.66
C VAL A 80 14.38 -5.90 -4.11
N LEU A 81 13.42 -5.93 -3.20
CA LEU A 81 12.01 -5.70 -3.53
C LEU A 81 11.75 -4.30 -4.05
N ASN A 82 12.38 -3.27 -3.47
CA ASN A 82 12.25 -1.91 -3.99
C ASN A 82 12.78 -1.80 -5.42
N LYS A 83 13.90 -2.44 -5.73
CA LYS A 83 14.44 -2.46 -7.10
C LYS A 83 13.46 -3.09 -8.09
N TYR A 84 12.91 -4.26 -7.77
CA TYR A 84 11.93 -4.91 -8.63
C TYR A 84 10.63 -4.13 -8.74
N ALA A 85 10.17 -3.51 -7.65
CA ALA A 85 9.00 -2.66 -7.67
C ALA A 85 9.21 -1.44 -8.57
N GLU A 86 10.37 -0.77 -8.49
CA GLU A 86 10.71 0.35 -9.36
C GLU A 86 10.72 -0.06 -10.84
N GLU A 87 11.39 -1.17 -11.16
CA GLU A 87 11.42 -1.72 -12.54
C GLU A 87 10.03 -2.10 -13.05
N ALA A 88 9.15 -2.57 -12.16
CA ALA A 88 7.78 -2.92 -12.51
C ALA A 88 6.87 -1.70 -12.72
N GLY A 89 7.19 -0.54 -12.10
CA GLY A 89 6.32 0.65 -12.06
C GLY A 89 5.56 0.83 -10.74
N GLY A 90 5.90 0.05 -9.71
CA GLY A 90 5.31 0.07 -8.37
C GLY A 90 5.16 -1.34 -7.79
N PHE A 91 4.94 -1.44 -6.48
CA PHE A 91 4.74 -2.73 -5.81
C PHE A 91 3.48 -3.45 -6.29
N ASP A 92 2.38 -2.73 -6.48
CA ASP A 92 1.11 -3.30 -6.93
C ASP A 92 1.22 -3.86 -8.37
N GLU A 93 2.01 -3.19 -9.21
CA GLU A 93 2.27 -3.64 -10.59
C GLU A 93 3.23 -4.84 -10.63
N LEU A 94 4.23 -4.87 -9.73
CA LEU A 94 5.08 -6.05 -9.54
C LEU A 94 4.22 -7.26 -9.14
N GLN A 95 3.32 -7.09 -8.18
CA GLN A 95 2.41 -8.16 -7.74
C GLN A 95 1.52 -8.65 -8.88
N ARG A 96 0.95 -7.74 -9.69
CA ARG A 96 0.14 -8.09 -10.86
C ARG A 96 0.93 -8.93 -11.87
N LYS A 97 2.15 -8.51 -12.22
CA LYS A 97 3.02 -9.25 -13.15
C LYS A 97 3.37 -10.65 -12.65
N LEU A 98 3.70 -10.79 -11.37
CA LEU A 98 4.01 -12.09 -10.77
C LEU A 98 2.81 -13.04 -10.79
N GLN A 99 1.59 -12.52 -10.66
CA GLN A 99 0.38 -13.34 -10.78
C GLN A 99 0.15 -13.82 -12.21
N GLU A 100 0.40 -12.96 -13.21
CA GLU A 100 0.28 -13.33 -14.63
C GLU A 100 1.30 -14.39 -15.06
N GLU A 101 2.52 -14.36 -14.52
CA GLU A 101 3.55 -15.37 -14.81
C GLU A 101 3.16 -16.76 -14.26
N VAL A 102 2.53 -16.81 -13.09
CA VAL A 102 2.07 -18.06 -12.45
C VAL A 102 0.89 -18.69 -13.21
N GLU A 103 0.04 -17.88 -13.86
CA GLU A 103 -1.08 -18.39 -14.66
C GLU A 103 -0.66 -18.99 -16.02
N GLN A 104 0.59 -18.80 -16.44
CA GLN A 104 1.11 -19.31 -17.71
C GLN A 104 1.95 -20.60 -17.58
N GLU A 105 2.20 -21.07 -16.35
CA GLU A 105 2.81 -22.38 -16.06
C GLU A 105 1.76 -23.46 -15.75
#